data_AF-D6LES6-F1
#
_entry.id   AF-D6LES6-F1
#
_cell.length_a   1.000
_cell.length_b   1.000
_cell.length_c   1.000
_cell.angle_alpha   90.00
_cell.angle_beta   90.00
_cell.angle_gamma   90.00
#
_symmetry.space_group_name_H-M   'P 1'
#
loop_
_entity.id
_entity.type
_entity.pdbx_description
1 polymer ?
#
loop_
_entity_poly.entity_id
_entity_poly.type
_entity_poly.pdbx_seq_one_letter_code
_entity_poly.pdbx_strand_id
1 'polypeptide(L)'
;MENLIKIKKYSATTQDYISINSGTLVISEVVIYNLKNKIGIPLNSTIVSVSVGQSAGYCEHCTYNYETDTAHIGHIVPANNSRTANIYVAYI
;
A
#
# COMPACT_ATOMS: atom_id res chain seq x y z
N MET A 1 16.30 10.72 -24.35
CA MET A 1 16.19 11.05 -22.91
C MET A 1 15.80 9.75 -22.22
N GLU A 2 16.66 9.17 -21.38
CA GLU A 2 16.31 7.93 -20.66
C GLU A 2 15.25 8.26 -19.60
N ASN A 3 14.07 7.67 -19.73
CA ASN A 3 13.04 7.69 -18.70
C ASN A 3 13.46 6.73 -17.58
N LEU A 4 14.30 7.23 -16.67
CA LEU A 4 14.71 6.50 -15.48
C LEU A 4 13.50 6.26 -14.57
N ILE A 5 13.20 4.99 -14.28
CA ILE A 5 12.19 4.61 -13.29
C ILE A 5 12.64 5.10 -11.92
N LYS A 6 11.78 5.87 -11.24
CA LYS A 6 11.97 6.36 -9.88
C LYS A 6 11.09 5.57 -8.92
N ILE A 7 11.50 5.48 -7.66
CA ILE A 7 10.76 4.74 -6.62
C ILE A 7 10.48 5.66 -5.42
N LYS A 8 9.24 5.63 -4.93
CA LYS A 8 8.84 6.24 -3.66
C LYS A 8 8.31 5.19 -2.70
N LYS A 9 8.61 5.35 -1.41
CA LYS A 9 8.01 4.58 -0.32
C LYS A 9 6.92 5.39 0.34
N TYR A 10 5.81 4.75 0.67
CA TYR A 10 4.76 5.32 1.53
C TYR A 10 4.35 4.32 2.60
N SER A 11 4.17 4.79 3.83
CA SER A 11 3.74 3.97 4.96
C SER A 11 2.31 4.34 5.32
N ALA A 12 1.43 3.34 5.31
CA ALA A 12 0.01 3.49 5.61
C ALA A 12 -0.35 2.65 6.83
N THR A 13 -1.25 3.16 7.67
CA THR A 13 -1.82 2.39 8.78
C THR A 13 -3.13 1.78 8.33
N THR A 14 -3.17 0.45 8.29
CA THR A 14 -4.38 -0.34 7.99
C THR A 14 -5.36 -0.33 9.15
N GLN A 15 -6.64 -0.62 8.86
CA GLN A 15 -7.70 -0.75 9.85
C GLN A 15 -8.27 -2.17 9.83
N ASP A 16 -8.59 -2.68 11.02
CA ASP A 16 -9.10 -4.03 11.19
C ASP A 16 -10.43 -4.19 10.46
N TYR A 17 -10.48 -5.18 9.58
CA TYR A 17 -11.67 -5.52 8.80
C TYR A 17 -12.34 -6.77 9.37
N ILE A 18 -11.58 -7.87 9.50
CA ILE A 18 -12.09 -9.16 9.99
C ILE A 18 -11.06 -9.85 10.88
N SER A 19 -11.48 -10.25 12.07
CA SER A 19 -10.70 -11.16 12.93
C SER A 19 -10.87 -12.62 12.47
N ILE A 20 -9.77 -13.33 12.32
CA ILE A 20 -9.73 -14.75 11.93
C ILE A 20 -8.93 -15.57 12.95
N ASN A 21 -8.98 -16.89 12.85
CA ASN A 21 -8.26 -17.81 13.75
C ASN A 21 -8.49 -17.48 15.25
N SER A 22 -9.76 -17.46 15.65
CA SER A 22 -10.20 -17.12 17.01
C SER A 22 -9.67 -15.79 17.55
N GLY A 23 -9.44 -14.81 16.65
CA GLY A 23 -8.92 -13.49 17.01
C GLY A 23 -7.40 -13.40 17.14
N THR A 24 -6.67 -14.47 16.81
CA THR A 24 -5.20 -14.46 16.81
C THR A 24 -4.64 -13.64 15.64
N LEU A 25 -5.33 -13.65 14.51
CA LEU A 25 -4.97 -12.93 13.29
C LEU A 25 -6.10 -11.99 12.88
N VAL A 26 -5.75 -10.93 12.17
CA VAL A 26 -6.69 -9.94 11.66
C VAL A 26 -6.34 -9.63 10.20
N ILE A 27 -7.36 -9.63 9.34
CA ILE A 27 -7.30 -9.02 8.02
C ILE A 27 -7.48 -7.52 8.24
N SER A 28 -6.49 -6.73 7.82
CA SER A 28 -6.46 -5.28 8.01
C SER A 28 -6.18 -4.62 6.66
N GLU A 29 -6.96 -3.58 6.32
CA GLU A 29 -6.91 -2.94 5.00
C GLU A 29 -6.96 -1.41 5.09
N VAL A 30 -6.53 -0.73 4.03
CA VAL A 30 -6.73 0.72 3.86
C VAL A 30 -6.79 1.12 2.39
N VAL A 31 -7.67 2.08 2.12
CA VAL A 31 -7.74 2.80 0.85
C VAL A 31 -6.96 4.11 0.96
N ILE A 32 -6.06 4.34 0.01
CA ILE A 32 -5.18 5.50 -0.06
C ILE A 32 -5.58 6.33 -1.28
N TYR A 33 -6.41 7.35 -1.04
CA TYR A 33 -6.80 8.33 -2.06
C TYR A 33 -5.70 9.34 -2.36
N ASN A 34 -5.67 9.87 -3.58
CA ASN A 34 -4.73 10.88 -4.06
C ASN A 34 -3.27 10.43 -3.86
N LEU A 35 -2.97 9.19 -4.24
CA LEU A 35 -1.68 8.56 -3.97
C LEU A 35 -0.51 9.39 -4.48
N LYS A 36 -0.56 9.89 -5.73
CA LYS A 36 0.52 10.68 -6.32
C LYS A 36 0.87 11.90 -5.48
N ASN A 37 -0.15 12.58 -4.96
CA ASN A 37 0.02 13.72 -4.07
C ASN A 37 0.65 13.28 -2.74
N LYS A 38 0.12 12.22 -2.10
CA LYS A 38 0.61 11.71 -0.81
C LYS A 38 2.08 11.27 -0.83
N ILE A 39 2.55 10.75 -1.97
CA ILE A 39 3.95 10.33 -2.13
C ILE A 39 4.85 11.42 -2.75
N GLY A 40 4.27 12.59 -3.04
CA GLY A 40 4.98 13.77 -3.55
C GLY A 40 5.55 13.57 -4.95
N ILE A 41 4.78 12.97 -5.87
CA ILE A 41 5.16 12.87 -7.29
C ILE A 41 4.26 13.72 -8.18
N PRO A 42 4.75 14.21 -9.33
CA PRO A 42 3.93 14.98 -10.28
C PRO A 42 2.64 14.23 -10.67
N LEU A 43 1.52 14.94 -10.78
CA LEU A 43 0.22 14.33 -11.10
C LEU A 43 0.19 13.69 -12.50
N ASN A 44 0.99 14.21 -13.43
CA ASN A 44 1.19 13.66 -14.77
C ASN A 44 2.18 12.49 -14.83
N SER A 45 2.75 12.05 -13.70
CA SER A 45 3.60 10.86 -13.66
C SER A 45 2.81 9.61 -14.02
N THR A 46 3.47 8.65 -14.66
CA THR A 46 2.91 7.32 -14.90
C THR A 46 3.39 6.37 -13.82
N ILE A 47 2.47 5.84 -13.00
CA ILE A 47 2.80 4.77 -12.05
C ILE A 47 2.91 3.46 -12.84
N VAL A 48 4.09 2.86 -12.85
CA VAL A 48 4.36 1.63 -13.62
C VAL A 48 4.23 0.37 -12.77
N SER A 49 4.35 0.50 -11.44
CA SER A 49 4.18 -0.61 -10.52
C SER A 49 3.88 -0.08 -9.11
N VAL A 50 3.02 -0.81 -8.40
CA VAL A 50 2.87 -0.71 -6.95
C VAL A 50 3.17 -2.06 -6.33
N SER A 51 3.97 -2.08 -5.28
CA SER A 51 4.33 -3.32 -4.58
C SER A 51 4.34 -3.12 -3.08
N VAL A 52 4.12 -4.22 -2.36
CA VAL A 52 4.14 -4.25 -0.90
C VAL A 52 5.58 -4.38 -0.39
N GLY A 53 5.87 -3.67 0.70
CA GLY A 53 7.04 -3.90 1.53
C GLY A 53 6.75 -4.84 2.69
N GLN A 54 7.81 -5.23 3.39
CA GLN A 54 7.71 -6.01 4.62
C GLN A 54 6.85 -5.26 5.66
N SER A 55 5.92 -5.98 6.27
CA SER A 55 5.10 -5.55 7.41
C SER A 55 5.28 -6.52 8.57
N ALA A 56 4.64 -6.25 9.72
CA ALA A 56 4.61 -7.17 10.85
C ALA A 56 3.73 -8.43 10.64
N GLY A 57 3.28 -8.65 9.39
CA GLY A 57 2.43 -9.76 8.97
C GLY A 57 2.70 -10.16 7.51
N TYR A 58 1.77 -10.87 6.89
CA TYR A 58 1.82 -11.25 5.49
C TYR A 58 1.01 -10.26 4.65
N CYS A 59 1.69 -9.47 3.83
CA CYS A 59 1.06 -8.47 2.97
C CYS A 59 0.46 -9.16 1.74
N GLU A 60 -0.87 -9.24 1.70
CA GLU A 60 -1.58 -10.10 0.75
C GLU A 60 -1.75 -9.43 -0.62
N HIS A 61 -2.01 -8.13 -0.64
CA HIS A 61 -2.23 -7.42 -1.89
C HIS A 61 -1.88 -5.94 -1.80
N CYS A 62 -1.45 -5.39 -2.93
CA CYS A 62 -1.45 -3.95 -3.18
C CYS A 62 -1.88 -3.72 -4.64
N THR A 63 -2.92 -2.93 -4.82
CA THR A 63 -3.46 -2.59 -6.14
C THR A 63 -3.54 -1.08 -6.29
N TYR A 64 -3.53 -0.59 -7.54
CA TYR A 64 -3.63 0.82 -7.85
C TYR A 64 -4.64 1.03 -8.98
N ASN A 65 -5.59 1.92 -8.77
CA ASN A 65 -6.54 2.40 -9.76
C ASN A 65 -6.01 3.70 -10.38
N TYR A 66 -5.75 3.66 -11.68
CA TYR A 66 -5.23 4.76 -12.48
C TYR A 66 -6.23 5.91 -12.67
N GLU A 67 -7.53 5.59 -12.77
CA GLU A 67 -8.58 6.58 -13.03
C GLU A 67 -8.83 7.45 -11.81
N THR A 68 -8.78 6.85 -10.62
CA THR A 68 -9.10 7.54 -9.35
C THR A 68 -7.88 7.90 -8.51
N ASP A 69 -6.66 7.66 -9.00
CA ASP A 69 -5.40 7.82 -8.25
C ASP A 69 -5.47 7.22 -6.84
N THR A 70 -5.94 5.98 -6.76
CA THR A 70 -6.25 5.31 -5.49
C THR A 70 -5.48 4.01 -5.36
N ALA A 71 -4.77 3.80 -4.25
CA ALA A 71 -4.18 2.50 -3.93
C ALA A 71 -4.95 1.80 -2.81
N HIS A 72 -5.01 0.47 -2.89
CA HIS A 72 -5.54 -0.38 -1.84
C HIS A 72 -4.42 -1.29 -1.36
N ILE A 73 -4.32 -1.47 -0.05
CA ILE A 73 -3.39 -2.40 0.56
C ILE A 73 -4.07 -3.14 1.70
N GLY A 74 -3.84 -4.45 1.76
CA GLY A 74 -4.35 -5.33 2.79
C GLY A 74 -3.32 -6.36 3.21
N HIS A 75 -3.35 -6.71 4.50
CA HIS A 75 -2.51 -7.76 5.06
C HIS A 75 -3.22 -8.59 6.13
N ILE A 76 -2.76 -9.83 6.29
CA ILE A 76 -3.07 -10.64 7.48
C ILE A 76 -1.96 -10.41 8.50
N VAL A 77 -2.34 -9.99 9.70
CA VAL A 77 -1.41 -9.58 10.75
C VAL A 77 -1.84 -10.13 12.10
N PRO A 78 -0.91 -10.57 12.98
CA PRO A 78 -1.25 -10.92 14.36
C PRO A 78 -1.96 -9.77 15.08
N ALA A 79 -2.97 -10.08 15.90
CA ALA A 79 -3.84 -9.07 16.50
C ALA A 79 -3.08 -8.00 17.31
N ASN A 80 -1.95 -8.39 17.93
CA ASN A 80 -1.09 -7.53 18.75
C ASN A 80 0.06 -6.83 17.98
N ASN A 81 0.15 -7.02 16.66
CA ASN A 81 1.21 -6.44 15.84
C ASN A 81 0.80 -5.10 15.21
N SER A 82 1.80 -4.33 14.76
CA SER A 82 1.57 -3.05 14.07
C SER A 82 0.76 -3.24 12.78
N ARG A 83 -0.22 -2.35 12.57
CA ARG A 83 -1.02 -2.23 11.33
C ARG A 83 -0.32 -1.44 10.22
N THR A 84 0.95 -1.09 10.41
CA THR A 84 1.71 -0.35 9.40
C THR A 84 2.06 -1.27 8.23
N ALA A 85 1.63 -0.87 7.04
CA ALA A 85 2.00 -1.48 5.78
C ALA A 85 2.81 -0.48 4.95
N ASN A 86 3.80 -0.98 4.20
CA ASN A 86 4.61 -0.16 3.31
C ASN A 86 4.23 -0.45 1.86
N ILE A 87 4.08 0.59 1.06
CA ILE A 87 3.98 0.49 -0.40
C ILE A 87 5.20 1.13 -1.05
N TYR A 88 5.68 0.50 -2.11
CA TYR A 88 6.68 1.03 -3.02
C TYR A 88 6.02 1.32 -4.35
N VAL A 89 6.17 2.55 -4.82
CA VAL A 89 5.55 3.05 -6.05
C VAL A 89 6.66 3.37 -7.03
N ALA A 90 6.72 2.62 -8.11
CA ALA A 90 7.60 2.90 -9.24
C ALA A 90 6.87 3.79 -10.24
N TYR A 91 7.53 4.85 -10.71
CA TYR A 91 6.94 5.83 -11.61
C TYR A 91 7.95 6.42 -12.59
N ILE A 92 7.41 6.98 -13.69
CA ILE A 92 8.14 7.74 -14.72
C ILE A 92 7.53 9.15 -14.80
#